data_AF-I7LJH7-F1
#
_entry.id   AF-I7LJH7-F1
#
_cell.length_a   1.000
_cell.length_b   1.000
_cell.length_c   1.000
_cell.angle_alpha   90.00
_cell.angle_beta   90.00
_cell.angle_gamma   90.00
#
_symmetry.space_group_name_H-M   'P 1'
#
loop_
_entity.id
_entity.type
_entity.pdbx_description
1 polymer ?
#
loop_
_entity_poly.entity_id
_entity_poly.type
_entity_poly.pdbx_seq_one_letter_code
_entity_poly.pdbx_strand_id
1 'polypeptide(L)'
;MIQKFLFRFPDAKTISLVGDFNNWDANQNIMKKNDDGIWSVDVEINYGYYRYKYLIDSLFLLNDPFANMYIPGDNGELYSLLIINENGERIINTEEYNVHIKQYNICDRITEGVCESNKKSFNQTDEKIVCRLEFTNVTGIHSTSMLWYKPNNEFYYITENVLYASDDENNKPIIQWFWIDIKDGMPPGKWKVKFYIDGAFIFEDYFIIKPRGYVFNNGRVSFK
;
A
#
# COMPACT_ATOMS: atom_id res chain seq x y z
N MET A 1 14.31 -19.17 -19.52
CA MET A 1 13.69 -18.24 -20.51
C MET A 1 13.78 -16.83 -19.96
N ILE A 2 14.04 -15.80 -20.77
CA ILE A 2 14.11 -14.41 -20.26
C ILE A 2 12.70 -13.81 -20.14
N GLN A 3 12.36 -13.31 -18.97
CA GLN A 3 11.11 -12.63 -18.64
C GLN A 3 11.39 -11.17 -18.26
N LYS A 4 10.67 -10.25 -18.90
CA LYS A 4 10.78 -8.81 -18.62
C LYS A 4 9.77 -8.37 -17.56
N PHE A 5 10.23 -7.58 -16.60
CA PHE A 5 9.41 -6.95 -15.57
C PHE A 5 9.48 -5.43 -15.71
N LEU A 6 8.34 -4.78 -15.52
CA LEU A 6 8.18 -3.33 -15.66
C LEU A 6 7.41 -2.81 -14.46
N PHE A 7 7.88 -1.70 -13.87
CA PHE A 7 7.16 -1.06 -12.79
C PHE A 7 7.32 0.45 -12.84
N ARG A 8 6.21 1.18 -12.94
CA ARG A 8 6.25 2.65 -12.95
C ARG A 8 6.13 3.19 -11.53
N PHE A 9 7.25 3.65 -10.98
CA PHE A 9 7.29 4.28 -9.66
C PHE A 9 8.31 5.44 -9.67
N PRO A 10 7.87 6.65 -10.10
CA PRO A 10 8.79 7.76 -10.37
C PRO A 10 9.50 8.31 -9.14
N ASP A 11 8.91 8.18 -7.95
CA ASP A 11 9.49 8.74 -6.72
C ASP A 11 10.55 7.83 -6.07
N ALA A 12 10.70 6.59 -6.56
CA ALA A 12 11.67 5.63 -6.01
C ALA A 12 13.11 6.03 -6.37
N LYS A 13 14.03 5.68 -5.48
CA LYS A 13 15.49 5.78 -5.63
C LYS A 13 16.10 4.44 -6.02
N THR A 14 15.57 3.33 -5.51
CA THR A 14 15.97 1.97 -5.89
C THR A 14 14.75 1.06 -5.94
N ILE A 15 14.75 0.10 -6.87
CA ILE A 15 13.78 -0.99 -6.88
C ILE A 15 14.53 -2.29 -7.17
N SER A 16 14.24 -3.33 -6.39
CA SER A 16 14.66 -4.70 -6.67
C SER A 16 13.44 -5.58 -6.86
N LEU A 17 13.49 -6.46 -7.86
CA LEU A 17 12.52 -7.53 -8.00
C LEU A 17 12.93 -8.68 -7.06
N VAL A 18 12.03 -9.10 -6.17
CA VAL A 18 12.28 -10.20 -5.23
C VAL A 18 11.18 -11.25 -5.35
N GLY A 19 11.55 -12.52 -5.35
CA GLY A 19 10.59 -13.61 -5.45
C GLY A 19 11.24 -14.98 -5.36
N ASP A 20 10.44 -16.00 -5.57
CA ASP A 20 10.88 -17.40 -5.42
C ASP A 20 12.05 -17.74 -6.38
N PHE A 21 12.11 -17.13 -7.57
CA PHE A 21 13.18 -17.36 -8.56
C PHE A 21 14.56 -16.83 -8.16
N ASN A 22 14.65 -15.92 -7.18
CA ASN A 22 15.93 -15.42 -6.65
C ASN A 22 16.04 -15.58 -5.14
N ASN A 23 15.27 -16.51 -4.55
CA ASN A 23 15.21 -16.75 -3.10
C ASN A 23 14.97 -15.46 -2.30
N TRP A 24 14.17 -14.53 -2.83
CA TRP A 24 13.87 -13.25 -2.21
C TRP A 24 15.10 -12.36 -1.94
N ASP A 25 16.21 -12.55 -2.67
CA ASP A 25 17.43 -11.75 -2.52
C ASP A 25 17.35 -10.42 -3.29
N ALA A 26 17.25 -9.33 -2.52
CA ALA A 26 17.18 -7.96 -3.02
C ALA A 26 18.41 -7.51 -3.83
N ASN A 27 19.54 -8.22 -3.75
CA ASN A 27 20.78 -7.85 -4.43
C ASN A 27 20.90 -8.45 -5.83
N GLN A 28 20.07 -9.43 -6.21
CA GLN A 28 20.23 -10.15 -7.47
C GLN A 28 19.55 -9.46 -8.66
N ASN A 29 18.33 -8.96 -8.47
CA ASN A 29 17.51 -8.41 -9.57
C ASN A 29 17.19 -6.93 -9.34
N ILE A 30 18.25 -6.12 -9.23
CA ILE A 30 18.14 -4.66 -9.13
C ILE A 30 17.64 -4.09 -10.47
N MET A 31 16.56 -3.30 -10.43
CA MET A 31 15.94 -2.72 -11.61
C MET A 31 16.64 -1.43 -12.05
N LYS A 32 16.58 -1.12 -13.35
CA LYS A 32 17.06 0.13 -13.92
C LYS A 32 15.89 1.06 -14.23
N LYS A 33 16.01 2.32 -13.82
CA LYS A 33 15.02 3.38 -14.07
C LYS A 33 15.33 4.13 -15.37
N ASN A 34 14.31 4.41 -16.17
CA ASN A 34 14.40 5.32 -17.31
C ASN A 34 13.90 6.75 -16.95
N ASP A 35 13.99 7.68 -17.91
CA ASP A 35 13.60 9.09 -17.70
C ASP A 35 12.10 9.29 -17.43
N ASP A 36 11.25 8.35 -17.86
CA ASP A 36 9.80 8.37 -17.63
C ASP A 36 9.39 7.83 -16.23
N GLY A 37 10.37 7.41 -15.43
CA GLY A 37 10.17 6.82 -14.11
C GLY A 37 9.68 5.37 -14.14
N ILE A 38 9.92 4.67 -15.26
CA ILE A 38 9.65 3.24 -15.43
C ILE A 38 10.93 2.47 -15.09
N TRP A 39 10.78 1.50 -14.19
CA TRP A 39 11.81 0.56 -13.78
C TRP A 39 11.69 -0.73 -14.58
N SER A 40 12.82 -1.32 -14.96
CA SER A 40 12.83 -2.60 -15.67
C SER A 40 13.99 -3.52 -15.27
N VAL A 41 13.75 -4.82 -15.34
CA VAL A 41 14.76 -5.89 -15.23
C VAL A 41 14.34 -7.07 -16.11
N ASP A 42 15.32 -7.74 -16.71
CA ASP A 42 15.14 -8.98 -17.45
C ASP A 42 15.69 -10.12 -16.58
N VAL A 43 14.87 -11.15 -16.31
CA VAL A 43 15.23 -12.26 -15.41
C VAL A 43 15.09 -13.58 -16.13
N GLU A 44 16.07 -14.46 -15.99
CA GLU A 44 15.97 -15.82 -16.47
C GLU A 44 15.14 -16.67 -15.51
N ILE A 45 14.00 -17.18 -16.00
CA ILE A 45 13.03 -17.95 -15.24
C ILE A 45 12.73 -19.25 -15.99
N ASN A 46 12.67 -20.35 -15.24
CA ASN A 46 12.28 -21.68 -15.75
C ASN A 46 10.76 -21.86 -15.70
N TYR A 47 10.24 -22.94 -16.26
CA TYR A 47 8.84 -23.28 -16.06
C TYR A 47 8.56 -23.54 -14.57
N GLY A 48 7.38 -23.13 -14.11
CA GLY A 48 7.03 -23.19 -12.69
C GLY A 48 6.06 -22.08 -12.27
N TYR A 49 5.80 -22.02 -10.97
CA TYR A 49 5.01 -20.98 -10.32
C TYR A 49 5.90 -20.21 -9.35
N TYR A 50 5.82 -18.88 -9.38
CA TYR A 50 6.70 -18.00 -8.62
C TYR A 50 5.91 -16.85 -8.01
N ARG A 51 6.01 -16.70 -6.69
CA ARG A 51 5.56 -15.51 -5.98
C ARG A 51 6.64 -14.44 -6.07
N TYR A 52 6.23 -13.19 -6.20
CA TYR A 52 7.16 -12.05 -6.24
C TYR A 52 6.50 -10.76 -5.78
N LYS A 53 7.33 -9.78 -5.44
CA LYS A 53 7.00 -8.37 -5.17
C LYS A 53 8.14 -7.47 -5.64
N TYR A 54 7.89 -6.17 -5.74
CA TYR A 54 8.92 -5.15 -5.89
C TYR A 54 9.32 -4.61 -4.52
N LEU A 55 10.61 -4.64 -4.18
CA LEU A 55 11.18 -3.99 -3.01
C LEU A 55 11.61 -2.58 -3.38
N ILE A 56 10.97 -1.56 -2.80
CA ILE A 56 11.20 -0.15 -3.09
C ILE A 56 12.04 0.48 -1.99
N ASP A 57 13.12 1.17 -2.39
CA ASP A 57 14.04 1.91 -1.52
C ASP A 57 14.63 1.08 -0.36
N SER A 58 14.58 -0.26 -0.46
CA SER A 58 14.88 -1.19 0.64
C SER A 58 13.99 -1.01 1.88
N LEU A 59 12.81 -0.40 1.72
CA LEU A 59 11.92 0.00 2.82
C LEU A 59 10.60 -0.76 2.86
N PHE A 60 9.98 -1.01 1.70
CA PHE A 60 8.67 -1.66 1.64
C PHE A 60 8.50 -2.46 0.35
N LEU A 61 7.58 -3.42 0.39
CA LEU A 61 7.21 -4.25 -0.74
C LEU A 61 5.89 -3.77 -1.33
N LEU A 62 5.75 -3.87 -2.65
CA LEU A 62 4.46 -3.73 -3.35
C LEU A 62 4.32 -4.86 -4.37
N ASN A 63 3.08 -5.27 -4.59
CA ASN A 63 2.74 -6.17 -5.68
C ASN A 63 2.98 -5.50 -7.05
N ASP A 64 3.15 -6.32 -8.07
CA ASP A 64 3.16 -5.87 -9.46
C ASP A 64 1.73 -5.54 -9.91
N PRO A 65 1.42 -4.27 -10.24
CA PRO A 65 0.08 -3.86 -10.69
C PRO A 65 -0.36 -4.50 -12.00
N PHE A 66 0.56 -5.09 -12.75
CA PHE A 66 0.30 -5.80 -14.00
C PHE A 66 0.42 -7.32 -13.85
N ALA A 67 0.57 -7.84 -12.62
CA ALA A 67 0.43 -9.26 -12.39
C ALA A 67 -0.98 -9.70 -12.77
N ASN A 68 -1.06 -10.76 -13.55
CA ASN A 68 -2.34 -11.30 -14.01
C ASN A 68 -3.07 -12.10 -12.90
N MET A 69 -2.32 -12.60 -11.91
CA MET A 69 -2.85 -13.35 -10.78
C MET A 69 -2.13 -12.96 -9.49
N TYR A 70 -2.83 -13.14 -8.38
CA TYR A 70 -2.29 -12.98 -7.04
C TYR A 70 -2.63 -14.21 -6.20
N ILE A 71 -1.78 -14.52 -5.23
CA ILE A 71 -1.97 -15.67 -4.34
C ILE A 71 -1.73 -15.27 -2.88
N PRO A 72 -2.57 -15.76 -1.93
CA PRO A 72 -2.28 -15.61 -0.51
C PRO A 72 -1.00 -16.34 -0.11
N GLY A 73 -0.19 -15.72 0.74
CA GLY A 73 0.86 -16.40 1.47
C GLY A 73 0.47 -16.71 2.90
N ASP A 74 1.29 -17.52 3.57
CA ASP A 74 1.04 -17.98 4.94
C ASP A 74 1.07 -16.85 5.99
N ASN A 75 1.66 -15.71 5.64
CA ASN A 75 1.72 -14.52 6.48
C ASN A 75 0.47 -13.62 6.37
N GLY A 76 -0.56 -14.03 5.62
CA GLY A 76 -1.76 -13.24 5.41
C GLY A 76 -1.60 -12.07 4.41
N GLU A 77 -0.45 -12.01 3.71
CA GLU A 77 -0.25 -11.07 2.60
C GLU A 77 -0.62 -11.72 1.27
N LEU A 78 -0.89 -10.87 0.28
CA LEU A 78 -1.03 -11.28 -1.12
C LEU A 78 0.27 -11.05 -1.88
N TYR A 79 0.61 -11.98 -2.77
CA TYR A 79 1.77 -11.90 -3.65
C TYR A 79 1.36 -11.93 -5.10
N SER A 80 2.03 -11.14 -5.94
CA SER A 80 1.96 -11.32 -7.39
C SER A 80 2.42 -12.73 -7.76
N LEU A 81 1.64 -13.40 -8.61
CA LEU A 81 1.91 -14.76 -9.06
C LEU A 81 2.29 -14.75 -10.54
N LEU A 82 3.45 -15.35 -10.85
CA LEU A 82 3.89 -15.66 -12.19
C LEU A 82 3.84 -17.17 -12.39
N ILE A 83 3.15 -17.63 -13.43
CA ILE A 83 3.17 -19.03 -13.84
C ILE A 83 3.75 -19.10 -15.25
N ILE A 84 4.81 -19.89 -15.43
CA ILE A 84 5.48 -20.15 -16.69
C ILE A 84 5.26 -21.62 -17.06
N ASN A 85 4.70 -21.88 -18.23
CA ASN A 85 4.50 -23.26 -18.72
C ASN A 85 5.80 -23.86 -19.29
N GLU A 86 5.77 -25.12 -19.70
CA GLU A 86 6.94 -25.83 -20.26
C GLU A 86 7.46 -25.21 -21.57
N ASN A 87 6.60 -24.53 -22.32
CA ASN A 87 6.98 -23.75 -23.51
C ASN A 87 7.59 -22.38 -23.15
N GLY A 88 7.62 -22.05 -21.85
CA GLY A 88 8.13 -20.80 -21.32
C GLY A 88 7.22 -19.58 -21.50
N GLU A 89 5.94 -19.81 -21.76
CA GLU A 89 4.91 -18.79 -21.90
C GLU A 89 4.28 -18.48 -20.54
N ARG A 90 3.88 -17.21 -20.34
CA ARG A 90 3.11 -16.82 -19.15
C ARG A 90 1.70 -17.38 -19.27
N ILE A 91 1.27 -18.14 -18.27
CA ILE A 91 -0.15 -18.50 -18.14
C ILE A 91 -0.93 -17.26 -17.72
N ILE A 92 -2.03 -17.03 -18.41
CA ILE A 92 -2.95 -15.92 -18.13
C ILE A 92 -4.32 -16.46 -17.71
N ASN A 93 -4.88 -15.87 -16.67
CA ASN A 93 -6.28 -15.88 -16.34
C ASN A 93 -6.97 -14.77 -17.13
N THR A 94 -8.05 -15.11 -17.82
CA THR A 94 -8.85 -14.18 -18.63
C THR A 94 -10.03 -13.58 -17.87
N GLU A 95 -10.24 -13.99 -16.62
CA GLU A 95 -11.27 -13.38 -15.77
C GLU A 95 -10.86 -11.96 -15.34
N GLU A 96 -11.81 -11.03 -15.42
CA GLU A 96 -11.62 -9.66 -14.97
C GLU A 96 -12.13 -9.48 -13.54
N TYR A 97 -11.21 -9.18 -12.63
CA TYR A 97 -11.54 -8.83 -11.25
C TYR A 97 -11.74 -7.33 -11.10
N ASN A 98 -12.76 -6.95 -10.34
CA ASN A 98 -13.23 -5.59 -10.20
C ASN A 98 -13.23 -5.19 -8.73
N VAL A 99 -12.98 -3.90 -8.48
CA VAL A 99 -13.12 -3.28 -7.17
C VAL A 99 -13.50 -1.83 -7.36
N HIS A 100 -14.54 -1.39 -6.65
CA HIS A 100 -14.97 0.00 -6.63
C HIS A 100 -14.77 0.59 -5.24
N ILE A 101 -14.03 1.70 -5.14
CA ILE A 101 -13.95 2.49 -3.91
C ILE A 101 -15.20 3.35 -3.84
N LYS A 102 -16.14 2.94 -3.00
CA LYS A 102 -17.38 3.68 -2.77
C LYS A 102 -17.13 4.95 -1.97
N GLN A 103 -16.29 4.87 -0.93
CA GLN A 103 -16.05 6.00 -0.03
C GLN A 103 -14.67 5.92 0.62
N TYR A 104 -14.08 7.09 0.86
CA TYR A 104 -12.84 7.24 1.62
C TYR A 104 -12.96 8.43 2.58
N ASN A 105 -12.59 8.23 3.85
CA ASN A 105 -12.51 9.28 4.86
C ASN A 105 -11.30 9.08 5.78
N ILE A 106 -10.75 10.19 6.28
CA ILE A 106 -9.83 10.20 7.41
C ILE A 106 -10.61 10.50 8.70
N CYS A 107 -10.42 9.68 9.72
CA CYS A 107 -11.11 9.69 11.01
C CYS A 107 -10.09 9.63 12.17
N ASP A 108 -10.55 9.83 13.40
CA ASP A 108 -9.74 9.69 14.63
C ASP A 108 -10.01 8.40 15.41
N ARG A 109 -10.86 7.52 14.87
CA ARG A 109 -11.21 6.24 15.48
C ARG A 109 -11.58 5.20 14.42
N ILE A 110 -11.45 3.93 14.79
CA ILE A 110 -11.95 2.80 14.02
C ILE A 110 -13.47 2.72 14.24
N THR A 111 -14.23 2.64 13.16
CA THR A 111 -15.70 2.59 13.24
C THR A 111 -16.31 1.97 12.00
N GLU A 112 -17.30 1.11 12.21
CA GLU A 112 -18.20 0.59 11.16
C GLU A 112 -19.17 1.66 10.66
N GLY A 113 -19.52 2.62 11.54
CA GLY A 113 -20.47 3.68 11.25
C GLY A 113 -19.90 4.78 10.35
N VAL A 114 -20.71 5.82 10.15
CA VAL A 114 -20.33 6.96 9.32
C VAL A 114 -19.24 7.77 10.01
N CYS A 115 -18.19 8.09 9.25
CA CYS A 115 -17.23 9.11 9.64
C CYS A 115 -17.80 10.47 9.21
N GLU A 116 -18.41 11.20 10.15
CA GLU A 116 -19.20 12.42 9.89
C GLU A 116 -18.39 13.55 9.20
N SER A 117 -17.06 13.53 9.31
CA SER A 117 -16.21 14.47 8.60
C SER A 117 -14.87 13.84 8.22
N ASN A 118 -14.33 14.25 7.06
CA ASN A 118 -12.97 13.92 6.66
C ASN A 118 -11.98 14.77 7.49
N LYS A 119 -11.56 14.27 8.65
CA LYS A 119 -10.71 14.98 9.60
C LYS A 119 -9.30 15.16 9.01
N LYS A 120 -8.95 16.42 8.72
CA LYS A 120 -7.64 16.79 8.17
C LYS A 120 -6.64 17.29 9.18
N SER A 121 -7.05 17.51 10.43
CA SER A 121 -6.18 18.08 11.44
C SER A 121 -6.35 17.37 12.78
N PHE A 122 -5.22 16.95 13.33
CA PHE A 122 -5.12 16.15 14.54
C PHE A 122 -4.29 16.87 15.59
N ASN A 123 -4.69 16.75 16.85
CA ASN A 123 -3.88 17.18 17.98
C ASN A 123 -2.92 16.05 18.38
N GLN A 124 -1.81 16.37 19.05
CA GLN A 124 -0.92 15.34 19.58
C GLN A 124 -1.54 14.52 20.73
N THR A 125 -2.70 14.96 21.23
CA THR A 125 -3.52 14.24 22.22
C THR A 125 -4.57 13.33 21.59
N ASP A 126 -4.79 13.41 20.27
CA ASP A 126 -5.63 12.43 19.58
C ASP A 126 -4.92 11.06 19.62
N GLU A 127 -5.65 9.96 19.66
CA GLU A 127 -5.04 8.63 19.83
C GLU A 127 -4.48 8.04 18.54
N LYS A 128 -5.16 8.28 17.41
CA LYS A 128 -4.84 7.65 16.12
C LYS A 128 -5.37 8.46 14.94
N ILE A 129 -4.77 8.22 13.78
CA ILE A 129 -5.27 8.63 12.48
C ILE A 129 -5.73 7.37 11.76
N VAL A 130 -6.97 7.36 11.28
CA VAL A 130 -7.59 6.20 10.63
C VAL A 130 -8.07 6.60 9.24
N CYS A 131 -7.51 5.99 8.20
CA CYS A 131 -8.07 6.01 6.85
C CYS A 131 -9.10 4.88 6.73
N ARG A 132 -10.38 5.22 6.59
CA ARG A 132 -11.49 4.28 6.40
C ARG A 132 -11.88 4.27 4.93
N LEU A 133 -11.89 3.09 4.32
CA LEU A 133 -12.33 2.87 2.94
C LEU A 133 -13.53 1.92 2.92
N GLU A 134 -14.52 2.25 2.09
CA GLU A 134 -15.63 1.37 1.75
C GLU A 134 -15.47 0.88 0.30
N PHE A 135 -15.57 -0.43 0.10
CA PHE A 135 -15.47 -1.07 -1.19
C PHE A 135 -16.79 -1.74 -1.57
N THR A 136 -17.15 -1.66 -2.85
CA THR A 136 -18.27 -2.38 -3.45
C THR A 136 -17.83 -3.01 -4.76
N ASN A 137 -18.65 -3.90 -5.33
CA ASN A 137 -18.34 -4.61 -6.57
C ASN A 137 -16.96 -5.29 -6.54
N VAL A 138 -16.60 -5.85 -5.38
CA VAL A 138 -15.35 -6.57 -5.18
C VAL A 138 -15.52 -7.98 -5.75
N THR A 139 -14.76 -8.34 -6.77
CA THR A 139 -14.67 -9.70 -7.30
C THR A 139 -13.24 -10.19 -7.21
N GLY A 140 -13.03 -11.49 -7.05
CA GLY A 140 -11.69 -12.05 -6.85
C GLY A 140 -11.04 -11.62 -5.53
N ILE A 141 -9.72 -11.51 -5.55
CA ILE A 141 -8.88 -11.19 -4.41
C ILE A 141 -7.90 -10.09 -4.78
N HIS A 142 -7.78 -9.10 -3.90
CA HIS A 142 -6.99 -7.90 -4.10
C HIS A 142 -6.13 -7.61 -2.87
N SER A 143 -4.98 -7.02 -3.09
CA SER A 143 -4.14 -6.43 -2.05
C SER A 143 -4.48 -4.94 -1.94
N THR A 144 -4.66 -4.44 -0.72
CA THR A 144 -4.86 -3.00 -0.47
C THR A 144 -3.74 -2.50 0.44
N SER A 145 -2.99 -1.50 -0.02
CA SER A 145 -1.81 -0.99 0.68
C SER A 145 -1.94 0.51 0.93
N MET A 146 -1.61 0.95 2.14
CA MET A 146 -1.53 2.36 2.50
C MET A 146 -0.13 2.69 2.99
N LEU A 147 0.55 3.60 2.28
CA LEU A 147 1.88 4.09 2.63
C LEU A 147 1.76 5.44 3.33
N TRP A 148 2.47 5.58 4.44
CA TRP A 148 2.46 6.75 5.29
C TRP A 148 3.79 7.47 5.18
N TYR A 149 3.77 8.79 4.99
CA TYR A 149 4.96 9.61 4.86
C TYR A 149 4.94 10.77 5.86
N LYS A 150 6.09 10.97 6.51
CA LYS A 150 6.35 12.10 7.42
C LYS A 150 6.29 13.44 6.65
N PRO A 151 6.21 14.59 7.36
CA PRO A 151 6.19 15.90 6.73
C PRO A 151 7.40 16.26 5.86
N ASN A 152 8.54 15.60 6.09
CA ASN A 152 9.76 15.74 5.27
C ASN A 152 9.78 14.81 4.04
N ASN A 153 8.64 14.17 3.69
CA ASN A 153 8.50 13.15 2.65
C ASN A 153 9.27 11.84 2.88
N GLU A 154 9.80 11.62 4.08
CA GLU A 154 10.40 10.34 4.46
C GLU A 154 9.29 9.30 4.65
N PHE A 155 9.49 8.10 4.11
CA PHE A 155 8.62 6.96 4.37
C PHE A 155 8.58 6.67 5.87
N TYR A 156 7.38 6.48 6.41
CA TYR A 156 7.17 6.17 7.81
C TYR A 156 6.83 4.71 8.01
N TYR A 157 5.80 4.25 7.32
CA TYR A 157 5.21 2.94 7.55
C TYR A 157 4.32 2.53 6.37
N ILE A 158 4.06 1.24 6.23
CA ILE A 158 3.09 0.66 5.31
C ILE A 158 2.12 -0.23 6.08
N THR A 159 0.86 -0.21 5.69
CA THR A 159 -0.17 -1.13 6.15
C THR A 159 -0.78 -1.81 4.94
N GLU A 160 -0.83 -3.15 4.95
CA GLU A 160 -1.40 -3.97 3.88
C GLU A 160 -2.56 -4.80 4.43
N ASN A 161 -3.63 -4.94 3.64
CA ASN A 161 -4.75 -5.82 3.91
C ASN A 161 -5.06 -6.64 2.64
N VAL A 162 -5.77 -7.76 2.84
CA VAL A 162 -6.36 -8.53 1.74
C VAL A 162 -7.85 -8.17 1.65
N LEU A 163 -8.31 -7.85 0.45
CA LEU A 163 -9.70 -7.58 0.11
C LEU A 163 -10.20 -8.71 -0.78
N TYR A 164 -11.31 -9.33 -0.42
CA TYR A 164 -11.91 -10.42 -1.19
C TYR A 164 -13.41 -10.19 -1.32
N ALA A 165 -14.02 -10.80 -2.34
CA ALA A 165 -15.47 -10.75 -2.54
C ALA A 165 -16.22 -11.23 -1.29
N SER A 166 -17.27 -10.50 -0.91
CA SER A 166 -18.16 -10.89 0.19
C SER A 166 -19.29 -11.75 -0.35
N ASP A 167 -19.61 -12.84 0.35
CA ASP A 167 -20.80 -13.66 0.09
C ASP A 167 -22.10 -13.00 0.61
N ASP A 168 -22.06 -11.75 1.10
CA ASP A 168 -23.25 -11.03 1.57
C ASP A 168 -24.18 -10.66 0.41
N GLU A 169 -25.29 -11.39 0.30
CA GLU A 169 -26.37 -11.17 -0.68
C GLU A 169 -26.94 -9.74 -0.67
N ASN A 170 -26.77 -8.97 0.42
CA ASN A 170 -27.26 -7.59 0.51
C ASN A 170 -26.33 -6.56 -0.12
N ASN A 171 -25.19 -6.99 -0.70
CA ASN A 171 -24.21 -6.12 -1.35
C ASN A 171 -23.72 -4.98 -0.43
N LYS A 172 -23.57 -5.27 0.87
CA LYS A 172 -23.05 -4.30 1.82
C LYS A 172 -21.60 -3.96 1.49
N PRO A 173 -21.19 -2.69 1.61
CA PRO A 173 -19.81 -2.33 1.39
C PRO A 173 -18.88 -3.06 2.37
N ILE A 174 -17.74 -3.52 1.87
CA ILE A 174 -16.66 -4.04 2.70
C ILE A 174 -15.87 -2.84 3.23
N ILE A 175 -15.70 -2.76 4.54
CA ILE A 175 -14.99 -1.66 5.18
C ILE A 175 -13.59 -2.15 5.57
N GLN A 176 -12.57 -1.39 5.19
CA GLN A 176 -11.22 -1.57 5.72
C GLN A 176 -10.72 -0.28 6.37
N TRP A 177 -9.95 -0.45 7.45
CA TRP A 177 -9.29 0.64 8.15
C TRP A 177 -7.78 0.47 8.03
N PHE A 178 -7.10 1.56 7.75
CA PHE A 178 -5.65 1.68 7.79
C PHE A 178 -5.33 2.76 8.81
N TRP A 179 -4.52 2.47 9.81
CA TRP A 179 -4.26 3.45 10.86
C TRP A 179 -2.82 3.46 11.33
N ILE A 180 -2.45 4.60 11.89
CA ILE A 180 -1.27 4.77 12.74
C ILE A 180 -1.71 5.38 14.06
N ASP A 181 -1.09 4.95 15.15
CA ASP A 181 -1.28 5.60 16.45
C ASP A 181 -0.47 6.90 16.49
N ILE A 182 -1.06 7.93 17.10
CA ILE A 182 -0.34 9.16 17.39
C ILE A 182 0.46 8.92 18.67
N LYS A 183 1.78 8.92 18.52
CA LYS A 183 2.73 8.65 19.61
C LYS A 183 3.54 9.89 19.94
N ASP A 184 4.06 9.93 21.17
CA ASP A 184 5.02 10.95 21.57
C ASP A 184 6.21 11.00 20.61
N GLY A 185 6.61 12.22 20.22
CA GLY A 185 7.73 12.45 19.31
C GLY A 185 7.39 12.42 17.81
N MET A 186 6.14 12.13 17.43
CA MET A 186 5.73 12.29 16.03
C MET A 186 5.83 13.75 15.58
N PRO A 187 6.51 14.04 14.45
CA PRO A 187 6.69 15.42 14.00
C PRO A 187 5.35 16.07 13.63
N PRO A 188 5.09 17.30 14.11
CA PRO A 188 3.98 18.09 13.62
C PRO A 188 4.23 18.48 12.15
N GLY A 189 3.15 18.76 11.42
CA GLY A 189 3.20 19.16 10.02
C GLY A 189 2.28 18.35 9.13
N LYS A 190 2.44 18.52 7.82
CA LYS A 190 1.61 17.89 6.79
C LYS A 190 2.15 16.50 6.45
N TRP A 191 1.49 15.47 6.96
CA TRP A 191 1.75 14.07 6.63
C TRP A 191 1.03 13.70 5.33
N LYS A 192 1.58 12.75 4.58
CA LYS A 192 0.95 12.23 3.35
C LYS A 192 0.62 10.76 3.48
N VAL A 193 -0.45 10.36 2.81
CA VAL A 193 -0.84 8.96 2.62
C VAL A 193 -0.97 8.68 1.13
N LYS A 194 -0.52 7.51 0.69
CA LYS A 194 -0.71 7.03 -0.68
C LYS A 194 -1.38 5.66 -0.62
N PHE A 195 -2.48 5.50 -1.34
CA PHE A 195 -3.25 4.26 -1.37
C PHE A 195 -3.06 3.52 -2.68
N TYR A 196 -2.91 2.20 -2.58
CA TYR A 196 -2.66 1.30 -3.70
C TYR A 196 -3.61 0.11 -3.64
N ILE A 197 -4.05 -0.36 -4.81
CA ILE A 197 -4.73 -1.63 -4.98
C ILE A 197 -3.86 -2.48 -5.91
N ASP A 198 -3.50 -3.68 -5.48
CA ASP A 198 -2.64 -4.62 -6.22
C ASP A 198 -1.28 -4.02 -6.62
N GLY A 199 -0.80 -3.01 -5.88
CA GLY A 199 0.41 -2.25 -6.22
C GLY A 199 0.19 -1.12 -7.22
N ALA A 200 -1.03 -0.95 -7.76
CA ALA A 200 -1.39 0.18 -8.62
C ALA A 200 -1.74 1.40 -7.75
N PHE A 201 -1.15 2.55 -8.07
CA PHE A 201 -1.44 3.80 -7.38
C PHE A 201 -2.88 4.25 -7.66
N ILE A 202 -3.65 4.52 -6.60
CA ILE A 202 -5.03 4.99 -6.72
C ILE A 202 -5.16 6.46 -6.37
N PHE A 203 -4.70 6.87 -5.18
CA PHE A 203 -4.76 8.26 -4.75
C PHE A 203 -3.67 8.63 -3.74
N GLU A 204 -3.41 9.94 -3.62
CA GLU A 204 -2.65 10.56 -2.55
C GLU A 204 -3.58 11.51 -1.77
N ASP A 205 -3.44 11.52 -0.45
CA ASP A 205 -4.09 12.51 0.42
C ASP A 205 -3.14 12.91 1.56
N TYR A 206 -3.56 13.84 2.41
CA TYR A 206 -2.79 14.34 3.53
C TYR A 206 -3.64 14.58 4.78
N PHE A 207 -2.96 14.68 5.91
CA PHE A 207 -3.48 15.20 7.18
C PHE A 207 -2.40 16.02 7.89
N ILE A 208 -2.79 16.80 8.89
CA ILE A 208 -1.89 17.67 9.65
C ILE A 208 -1.89 17.25 11.11
N ILE A 209 -0.73 16.92 11.66
CA ILE A 209 -0.53 16.86 13.11
C ILE A 209 -0.13 18.26 13.58
N LYS A 210 -0.94 18.88 14.44
CA LYS A 210 -0.66 20.22 14.97
C LYS A 210 0.54 20.17 15.92
N PRO A 211 1.37 21.23 15.96
CA PRO A 211 2.37 21.36 17.01
C PRO A 211 1.68 21.43 18.38
N ARG A 212 2.35 20.94 19.43
CA ARG A 212 1.95 21.19 20.81
C ARG A 212 1.83 22.70 21.03
N GLY A 213 0.64 23.15 21.42
CA GLY A 213 0.44 24.52 21.85
C GLY A 213 1.02 24.71 23.24
N TYR A 214 1.65 25.86 23.46
CA TYR A 214 2.05 26.29 24.80
C TYR A 214 1.06 27.34 25.28
N VAL A 215 0.57 27.18 26.50
CA VAL A 215 -0.08 28.25 27.23
C VAL A 215 0.92 28.77 28.25
N PHE A 216 1.17 30.08 28.22
CA PHE A 216 1.94 30.76 29.24
C PHE A 216 0.96 31.40 30.21
N ASN A 217 0.89 30.91 31.44
CA ASN A 217 0.04 31.45 32.49
C ASN A 217 0.83 31.62 33.79
N ASN A 218 0.79 32.82 34.37
CA ASN A 218 1.45 33.17 35.64
C ASN A 218 2.94 32.73 35.71
N GLY A 219 3.69 32.93 34.62
CA GLY A 219 5.11 32.59 34.57
C GLY A 219 5.42 31.10 34.39
N ARG A 220 4.41 30.25 34.20
CA ARG A 220 4.57 28.81 33.94
C ARG A 220 4.14 28.47 32.52
N VAL A 221 4.95 27.65 31.87
CA VAL A 221 4.60 27.01 30.60
C VAL A 221 3.81 25.74 30.93
N SER A 222 2.59 25.66 30.43
CA SER A 222 1.79 24.43 30.45
C SER A 222 1.49 24.00 29.03
N PHE A 223 1.61 22.70 28.76
CA PHE A 223 1.18 22.12 27.49
C PHE A 223 -0.34 22.22 27.38
N LYS A 224 -0.83 22.63 26.21
CA LYS A 224 -2.25 22.57 25.88
C LYS A 224 -2.63 21.18 25.38
#